data_AF-A0A930YUD6-F1
#
_entry.id   AF-A0A930YUD6-F1
#
_cell.length_a   1.000
_cell.length_b   1.000
_cell.length_c   1.000
_cell.angle_alpha   90.00
_cell.angle_beta   90.00
_cell.angle_gamma   90.00
#
_symmetry.space_group_name_H-M   'P 1'
#
loop_
_entity.id
_entity.type
_entity.pdbx_description
1 polymer ?
#
loop_
_entity_poly.entity_id
_entity_poly.type
_entity_poly.pdbx_seq_one_letter_code
_entity_poly.pdbx_strand_id
1 'polypeptide(L)'
;MKNLKIFWLLSAMLLFSCTEKGPKEIAIGKDQCDNCKMTITEAKYATQLITEKGKTYKFDDIRCMDDYASSNPEQSSGSTTYVVDFPTGDFIKTQNASLIKGGSIKSPMGGNTQAYSDKSAANEAAEQSGAEIIQ
;
A
#
# COMPACT_ATOMS: atom_id res chain seq x y z
N MET A 1 42.51 4.14 -40.91
CA MET A 1 42.14 4.87 -39.66
C MET A 1 40.99 5.86 -39.92
N LYS A 2 39.78 5.41 -40.27
CA LYS A 2 38.64 6.34 -40.50
C LYS A 2 37.29 5.85 -39.93
N ASN A 3 37.23 4.65 -39.36
CA ASN A 3 35.94 4.00 -39.06
C ASN A 3 35.70 3.80 -37.55
N LEU A 4 36.52 4.40 -36.67
CA LEU A 4 36.41 4.20 -35.22
C LEU A 4 35.51 5.24 -34.51
N LYS A 5 35.15 6.34 -35.18
CA LYS A 5 34.38 7.43 -34.57
C LYS A 5 32.86 7.23 -34.57
N ILE A 6 32.34 6.28 -35.35
CA ILE A 6 30.90 6.04 -35.50
C ILE A 6 30.35 5.07 -34.45
N PHE A 7 31.21 4.28 -33.79
CA PHE A 7 30.77 3.33 -32.78
C PHE A 7 30.54 3.95 -31.39
N TRP A 8 30.94 5.21 -31.19
CA TRP A 8 30.83 5.90 -29.90
C TRP A 8 29.59 6.81 -29.78
N LEU A 9 28.74 6.86 -30.82
CA LEU A 9 27.56 7.73 -30.84
C LEU A 9 26.23 7.02 -30.50
N LEU A 10 26.24 5.70 -30.27
CA LEU A 10 25.02 4.91 -29.98
C LEU A 10 24.81 4.58 -28.49
N SER A 11 25.63 5.08 -27.59
CA SER A 11 25.60 4.73 -26.15
C SER A 11 24.97 5.81 -25.27
N ALA A 12 24.00 6.56 -25.79
CA ALA A 12 23.24 7.55 -25.03
C ALA A 12 21.73 7.29 -25.15
N MET A 13 21.30 6.03 -25.01
CA MET A 13 19.91 5.72 -24.71
C MET A 13 19.70 6.04 -23.22
N LEU A 14 19.36 7.31 -22.95
CA LEU A 14 18.93 7.79 -21.65
C LEU A 14 17.67 7.02 -21.25
N LEU A 15 17.82 6.05 -20.36
CA LEU A 15 16.72 5.38 -19.68
C LEU A 15 16.08 6.38 -18.70
N PHE A 16 15.23 7.26 -19.20
CA PHE A 16 14.27 7.98 -18.36
C PHE A 16 13.18 6.99 -17.93
N SER A 17 13.46 6.21 -16.89
CA SER A 17 12.41 5.49 -16.17
C SER A 17 11.60 6.53 -15.41
N CYS A 18 10.43 6.90 -15.93
CA CYS A 18 9.42 7.61 -15.15
C CYS A 18 8.87 6.62 -14.12
N THR A 19 9.46 6.57 -12.93
CA THR A 19 8.89 5.82 -11.82
C THR A 19 7.60 6.53 -11.41
N GLU A 20 6.46 5.92 -11.70
CA GLU A 20 5.18 6.40 -11.18
C GLU A 20 5.27 6.52 -9.65
N LYS A 21 4.97 7.71 -9.14
CA LYS A 21 5.01 8.00 -7.71
C LYS A 21 3.63 7.70 -7.15
N GLY A 22 3.53 6.65 -6.33
CA GLY A 22 2.28 6.33 -5.66
C GLY A 22 2.07 4.81 -5.49
N PRO A 23 0.94 4.45 -4.88
CA PRO A 23 0.56 3.06 -4.71
C PRO A 23 0.29 2.42 -6.07
N LYS A 24 0.55 1.11 -6.15
CA LYS A 24 0.36 0.31 -7.35
C LYS A 24 -0.93 -0.48 -7.26
N GLU A 25 -1.45 -0.94 -8.39
CA GLU A 25 -2.56 -1.90 -8.37
C GLU A 25 -2.18 -3.20 -7.63
N ILE A 26 -3.15 -3.79 -6.95
CA ILE A 26 -3.05 -5.12 -6.32
C ILE A 26 -3.71 -6.14 -7.25
N ALA A 27 -2.92 -7.05 -7.79
CA ALA A 27 -3.40 -8.18 -8.59
C ALA A 27 -3.91 -9.29 -7.65
N ILE A 28 -5.20 -9.24 -7.31
CA ILE A 28 -5.84 -10.22 -6.42
C ILE A 28 -5.66 -11.65 -6.93
N GLY A 29 -5.34 -12.56 -5.99
CA GLY A 29 -5.05 -13.96 -6.31
C GLY A 29 -3.66 -14.20 -6.92
N LYS A 30 -2.85 -13.15 -7.13
CA LYS A 30 -1.50 -13.24 -7.72
C LYS A 30 -0.43 -12.59 -6.86
N ASP A 31 -0.66 -11.37 -6.39
CA ASP A 31 0.28 -10.67 -5.53
C ASP A 31 0.37 -11.36 -4.16
N GLN A 32 1.58 -11.43 -3.62
CA GLN A 32 1.83 -11.96 -2.27
C GLN A 32 2.05 -10.82 -1.28
N CYS A 33 1.53 -10.99 -0.07
CA CYS A 33 1.81 -10.12 1.06
C CYS A 33 3.29 -10.17 1.44
N ASP A 34 3.94 -9.02 1.51
CA ASP A 34 5.36 -8.90 1.83
C ASP A 34 5.69 -9.28 3.28
N ASN A 35 4.68 -9.31 4.17
CA ASN A 35 4.84 -9.79 5.54
C ASN A 35 4.64 -11.31 5.66
N CYS A 36 3.39 -11.78 5.51
CA CYS A 36 3.02 -13.18 5.79
C CYS A 36 3.27 -14.15 4.62
N LYS A 37 3.63 -13.64 3.44
CA LYS A 37 3.85 -14.42 2.19
C LYS A 37 2.62 -15.14 1.63
N MET A 38 1.45 -14.97 2.24
CA MET A 38 0.18 -15.43 1.69
C MET A 38 -0.23 -14.56 0.50
N THR A 39 -1.01 -15.14 -0.41
CA THR A 39 -1.61 -14.41 -1.54
C THR A 39 -2.61 -13.39 -1.04
N ILE A 40 -2.60 -12.17 -1.59
CA ILE A 40 -3.56 -11.12 -1.26
C ILE A 40 -4.93 -11.47 -1.86
N THR A 41 -5.97 -11.44 -1.02
CA THR A 41 -7.30 -11.95 -1.36
C THR A 41 -8.38 -10.89 -1.45
N GLU A 42 -8.27 -9.80 -0.69
CA GLU A 42 -9.28 -8.73 -0.67
C GLU A 42 -8.67 -7.33 -0.82
N ALA A 43 -8.84 -6.74 -2.01
CA ALA A 43 -8.23 -5.44 -2.36
C ALA A 43 -8.60 -4.32 -1.38
N LYS A 44 -9.86 -4.29 -0.91
CA LYS A 44 -10.38 -3.25 0.01
C LYS A 44 -9.73 -3.25 1.40
N TYR A 45 -9.00 -4.30 1.76
CA TYR A 45 -8.19 -4.35 2.98
C TYR A 45 -6.70 -4.18 2.72
N ALA A 46 -6.28 -4.33 1.47
CA ALA A 46 -4.87 -4.29 1.12
C ALA A 46 -4.25 -2.94 1.46
N THR A 47 -2.97 -2.97 1.82
CA THR A 47 -2.20 -1.77 2.15
C THR A 47 -0.87 -1.80 1.44
N GLN A 48 -0.22 -0.64 1.34
CA GLN A 48 1.12 -0.53 0.77
C GLN A 48 2.02 0.36 1.60
N LEU A 49 3.28 -0.02 1.67
CA LEU A 49 4.37 0.80 2.20
C LEU A 49 5.31 1.12 1.05
N ILE A 50 5.55 2.41 0.81
CA ILE A 50 6.44 2.87 -0.24
C ILE A 50 7.62 3.59 0.40
N THR A 51 8.82 3.04 0.24
CA THR A 51 10.04 3.65 0.78
C THR A 51 10.36 4.96 0.09
N GLU A 52 11.23 5.79 0.69
CA GLU A 52 11.72 7.03 0.05
C GLU A 52 12.36 6.79 -1.32
N LYS A 53 12.95 5.60 -1.52
CA LYS A 53 13.55 5.17 -2.79
C LYS A 53 12.53 4.63 -3.80
N GLY A 54 11.24 4.64 -3.46
CA GLY A 54 10.15 4.21 -4.33
C GLY A 54 9.93 2.69 -4.37
N LYS A 55 10.51 1.92 -3.45
CA LYS A 55 10.21 0.48 -3.36
C LYS A 55 8.85 0.30 -2.71
N THR A 56 7.93 -0.33 -3.43
CA THR A 56 6.59 -0.68 -2.94
C THR A 56 6.61 -2.06 -2.29
N TYR A 57 6.09 -2.13 -1.08
CA TYR A 57 5.68 -3.37 -0.40
C TYR A 57 4.16 -3.43 -0.34
N LYS A 58 3.59 -4.62 -0.55
CA LYS A 58 2.15 -4.88 -0.61
C LYS A 58 1.77 -5.78 0.56
N PHE A 59 0.64 -5.51 1.20
CA PHE A 59 0.16 -6.30 2.34
C PHE A 59 -1.32 -6.64 2.20
N ASP A 60 -1.70 -7.79 2.73
CA ASP A 60 -3.08 -8.31 2.65
C ASP A 60 -4.04 -7.55 3.58
N ASP A 61 -3.54 -7.04 4.71
CA ASP A 61 -4.25 -6.07 5.53
C ASP A 61 -3.30 -5.13 6.29
N ILE A 62 -3.87 -4.19 7.05
CA ILE A 62 -3.11 -3.20 7.82
C ILE A 62 -2.22 -3.84 8.89
N ARG A 63 -2.66 -4.94 9.51
CA ARG A 63 -1.87 -5.63 10.54
C ARG A 63 -0.59 -6.18 9.94
N CYS A 64 -0.65 -6.75 8.75
CA CYS A 64 0.55 -7.22 8.06
C CYS A 64 1.53 -6.07 7.76
N MET A 65 1.04 -4.89 7.39
CA MET A 65 1.89 -3.72 7.19
C MET A 65 2.53 -3.25 8.49
N ASP A 66 1.76 -3.18 9.58
CA ASP A 66 2.25 -2.76 10.90
C ASP A 66 3.31 -3.74 11.46
N ASP A 67 3.05 -5.04 11.34
CA ASP A 67 3.98 -6.11 11.74
C ASP A 67 5.27 -6.06 10.92
N TYR A 68 5.16 -5.81 9.60
CA TYR A 68 6.32 -5.62 8.73
C TYR A 68 7.12 -4.39 9.13
N ALA A 69 6.45 -3.25 9.34
CA ALA A 69 7.11 -1.99 9.67
C ALA A 69 7.86 -2.08 11.00
N SER A 70 7.25 -2.73 11.99
CA SER A 70 7.86 -2.99 13.30
C SER A 70 9.09 -3.89 13.20
N SER A 71 9.06 -4.89 12.31
CA SER A 71 10.17 -5.83 12.12
C SER A 71 11.27 -5.30 11.19
N ASN A 72 10.98 -4.26 10.40
CA ASN A 72 11.86 -3.71 9.36
C ASN A 72 11.95 -2.18 9.49
N PRO A 73 12.44 -1.65 10.62
CA PRO A 73 12.42 -0.21 10.89
C PRO A 73 13.28 0.59 9.90
N GLU A 74 14.40 0.05 9.43
CA GLU A 74 15.26 0.73 8.45
C GLU A 74 14.59 0.88 7.09
N GLN A 75 13.81 -0.12 6.66
CA GLN A 75 13.07 -0.10 5.40
C GLN A 75 11.83 0.79 5.49
N SER A 76 11.27 0.95 6.69
CA SER A 76 9.99 1.62 6.93
C SER A 76 10.15 3.07 7.35
N SER A 77 11.32 3.45 7.87
CA SER A 77 11.66 4.84 8.18
C SER A 77 11.54 5.72 6.94
N GLY A 78 10.84 6.85 7.07
CA GLY A 78 10.58 7.79 5.96
C GLY A 78 9.63 7.26 4.87
N SER A 79 9.09 6.06 5.02
CA SER A 79 8.15 5.51 4.05
C SER A 79 6.79 6.22 4.08
N THR A 80 6.10 6.22 2.94
CA THR A 80 4.68 6.61 2.87
C THR A 80 3.83 5.35 2.86
N THR A 81 2.86 5.29 3.76
CA THR A 81 1.89 4.20 3.82
C THR A 81 0.58 4.60 3.15
N TYR A 82 -0.07 3.61 2.54
CA TYR A 82 -1.33 3.73 1.86
C TYR A 82 -2.28 2.63 2.30
N VAL A 83 -3.55 2.99 2.47
CA VAL A 83 -4.68 2.11 2.73
C VAL A 83 -5.70 2.29 1.61
N VAL A 84 -6.51 1.26 1.36
CA VAL A 84 -7.61 1.38 0.41
C VAL A 84 -8.83 1.95 1.12
N ASP A 85 -9.39 3.02 0.56
CA ASP A 85 -10.68 3.56 0.95
C ASP A 85 -11.76 2.50 0.71
N PHE A 86 -12.38 2.03 1.79
CA PHE A 86 -13.24 0.86 1.79
C PHE A 86 -14.47 1.01 0.85
N PRO A 87 -15.12 2.19 0.75
CA PRO A 87 -16.24 2.39 -0.17
C PRO A 87 -15.84 2.42 -1.65
N THR A 88 -14.70 3.03 -2.00
CA THR A 88 -14.33 3.30 -3.41
C THR A 88 -13.35 2.29 -4.00
N GLY A 89 -12.49 1.70 -3.18
CA GLY A 89 -11.38 0.88 -3.64
C GLY A 89 -10.11 1.69 -4.00
N ASP A 90 -10.14 3.01 -3.83
CA ASP A 90 -8.99 3.87 -4.16
C ASP A 90 -7.97 3.91 -3.02
N PHE A 91 -6.69 3.95 -3.37
CA PHE A 91 -5.65 4.15 -2.38
C PHE A 91 -5.60 5.60 -1.88
N ILE A 92 -5.57 5.75 -0.57
CA ILE A 92 -5.32 7.02 0.13
C ILE A 92 -4.12 6.87 1.07
N LYS A 93 -3.42 7.98 1.33
CA LYS A 93 -2.34 7.98 2.33
C LYS A 93 -2.93 7.66 3.69
N THR A 94 -2.32 6.74 4.44
CA THR A 94 -2.85 6.28 5.74
C THR A 94 -3.05 7.45 6.71
N GLN A 95 -2.15 8.42 6.74
CA GLN A 95 -2.27 9.62 7.59
C GLN A 95 -3.50 10.51 7.29
N ASN A 96 -4.10 10.37 6.10
CA ASN A 96 -5.28 11.12 5.68
C ASN A 96 -6.57 10.29 5.83
N ALA A 97 -6.48 9.04 6.25
CA ALA A 97 -7.61 8.16 6.40
C ALA A 97 -8.21 8.26 7.81
N SER A 98 -9.52 8.16 7.91
CA SER A 98 -10.19 7.75 9.14
C SER A 98 -10.23 6.23 9.21
N LEU A 99 -9.74 5.66 10.32
CA LEU A 99 -9.63 4.21 10.48
C LEU A 99 -10.63 3.75 11.53
N ILE A 100 -11.38 2.69 11.22
CA ILE A 100 -12.28 2.03 12.15
C ILE A 100 -11.85 0.58 12.36
N LYS A 101 -11.99 0.06 13.58
CA LYS A 101 -11.50 -1.27 13.94
C LYS A 101 -12.47 -2.04 14.84
N GLY A 102 -12.57 -3.34 14.59
CA GLY A 102 -13.31 -4.27 15.45
C GLY A 102 -14.77 -4.49 15.03
N GLY A 103 -15.62 -4.77 16.02
CA GLY A 103 -17.03 -5.12 15.77
C GLY A 103 -17.19 -6.32 14.84
N SER A 104 -18.02 -6.14 13.81
CA SER A 104 -18.28 -7.13 12.76
C SER A 104 -17.25 -7.12 11.61
N ILE A 105 -16.27 -6.20 11.61
CA ILE A 105 -15.23 -6.14 10.57
C ILE A 105 -14.33 -7.39 10.66
N LYS A 106 -14.10 -8.03 9.51
CA LYS A 106 -13.20 -9.18 9.33
C LYS A 106 -12.28 -8.93 8.15
N SER A 107 -10.98 -8.72 8.42
CA SER A 107 -9.95 -8.65 7.39
C SER A 107 -9.19 -9.98 7.28
N PRO A 108 -8.54 -10.28 6.13
CA PRO A 108 -7.91 -11.58 5.88
C PRO A 108 -6.89 -12.03 6.95
N MET A 109 -6.14 -11.10 7.54
CA MET A 109 -5.07 -11.41 8.51
C MET A 109 -5.39 -10.91 9.93
N GLY A 110 -6.68 -10.62 10.20
CA GLY A 110 -7.17 -10.30 11.54
C GLY A 110 -6.82 -8.90 12.05
N GLY A 111 -6.38 -7.98 11.18
CA GLY A 111 -6.31 -6.56 11.52
C GLY A 111 -7.68 -5.97 11.88
N ASN A 112 -8.75 -6.45 11.25
CA ASN A 112 -10.15 -6.06 11.44
C ASN A 112 -10.35 -4.53 11.35
N THR A 113 -9.65 -3.90 10.41
CA THR A 113 -9.65 -2.45 10.21
C THR A 113 -10.12 -2.11 8.81
N GLN A 114 -10.93 -1.06 8.69
CA GLN A 114 -11.31 -0.46 7.42
C GLN A 114 -10.86 1.01 7.40
N ALA A 115 -10.53 1.52 6.21
CA ALA A 115 -10.11 2.89 6.02
C ALA A 115 -11.14 3.67 5.22
N TYR A 116 -11.30 4.95 5.55
CA TYR A 116 -12.24 5.85 4.91
C TYR A 116 -11.56 7.18 4.63
N SER A 117 -11.77 7.69 3.42
CA SER A 117 -11.38 9.03 3.01
C SER A 117 -12.29 10.12 3.59
N ASP A 118 -13.56 9.78 3.85
CA ASP A 118 -14.54 10.66 4.46
C ASP A 118 -14.81 10.27 5.92
N LYS A 119 -14.70 11.26 6.81
CA LYS A 119 -14.87 11.05 8.26
C LYS A 119 -16.32 10.75 8.65
N SER A 120 -17.30 11.32 7.96
CA SER A 120 -18.72 11.05 8.24
C SER A 120 -19.05 9.60 7.89
N ALA A 121 -18.59 9.14 6.74
CA ALA A 121 -18.74 7.74 6.32
C ALA A 121 -18.07 6.77 7.31
N ALA A 122 -16.88 7.10 7.83
CA ALA A 122 -16.25 6.32 8.89
C ALA A 122 -17.12 6.23 10.16
N ASN A 123 -17.69 7.35 10.62
CA ASN A 123 -18.55 7.36 11.80
C ASN A 123 -19.78 6.47 11.61
N GLU A 124 -20.47 6.61 10.48
CA GLU A 124 -21.66 5.81 10.15
C GLU A 124 -21.32 4.32 10.06
N ALA A 125 -20.22 3.97 9.41
CA ALA A 125 -19.76 2.60 9.32
C ALA A 125 -19.34 2.03 10.68
N ALA A 126 -18.70 2.82 11.54
CA ALA A 126 -18.34 2.42 12.90
C ALA A 126 -19.58 2.05 13.72
N GLU A 127 -20.61 2.91 13.69
CA GLU A 127 -21.88 2.66 14.38
C GLU A 127 -22.59 1.41 13.86
N GLN A 128 -22.70 1.25 12.54
CA GLN A 128 -23.36 0.10 11.92
C GLN A 128 -22.65 -1.22 12.21
N SER A 129 -21.33 -1.20 12.22
CA SER A 129 -20.51 -2.40 12.39
C SER A 129 -20.20 -2.72 13.85
N GLY A 130 -20.46 -1.80 14.78
CA GLY A 130 -20.03 -1.88 16.18
C GLY A 130 -18.51 -1.75 16.35
N ALA A 131 -17.85 -1.06 15.42
CA ALA A 131 -16.41 -0.81 15.44
C ALA A 131 -16.08 0.52 16.14
N GLU A 132 -14.81 0.68 16.51
CA GLU A 132 -14.30 1.91 17.12
C GLU A 132 -13.49 2.71 16.10
N ILE A 133 -13.59 4.04 16.15
CA ILE A 133 -12.71 4.93 15.40
C ILE A 133 -11.36 4.99 16.12
N ILE A 134 -10.29 4.65 15.41
CA ILE A 134 -8.93 4.61 15.96
C ILE A 134 -8.01 5.67 15.35
N GLN A 135 -8.45 6.36 14.29
CA GLN A 135 -7.76 7.48 13.65
C GLN A 135 -8.76 8.41 12.96
#